data_AF-A0ABD0ZMV0-F1
#
_entry.id   AF-A0ABD0ZMV0-F1
#
_cell.length_a   1.000
_cell.length_b   1.000
_cell.length_c   1.000
_cell.angle_alpha   90.00
_cell.angle_beta   90.00
_cell.angle_gamma   90.00
#
_symmetry.space_group_name_H-M   'P 1'
#
loop_
_entity.id
_entity.type
_entity.pdbx_description
1 polymer ?
#
loop_
_entity_poly.entity_id
_entity_poly.type
_entity_poly.pdbx_seq_one_letter_code
_entity_poly.pdbx_strand_id
1 'polypeptide(L)'
;MAIPMAMATPTDSVSRVWSMSSLKSALPSASSFRLPSSASSRRPVTTLRLPVSSPSLPSFSGLTPVNPLLSIGLPDWQSFENGFKIVDGGGRIYAMRHGRRVPKLNRPPDQRKALLRGLTTQLLKHGRIKTTRARASAMRKFVDKMITLAKDGSLHKRRQALGYIYEKQIVHALFAEVPDRYGERNGGYTRIIRTLPRRGDNAPMAYIELV
;
A
#
# COMPACT_ATOMS: atom_id res chain seq x y z
N MET A 1 -52.86 47.92 4.53
CA MET A 1 -51.55 47.73 3.85
C MET A 1 -50.47 47.63 4.90
N ALA A 2 -49.83 46.47 5.04
CA ALA A 2 -48.43 46.26 5.48
C ALA A 2 -48.27 44.77 5.86
N ILE A 3 -47.72 43.98 4.94
CA ILE A 3 -47.24 42.61 5.17
C ILE A 3 -45.74 42.73 5.47
N PRO A 4 -45.20 42.21 6.58
CA PRO A 4 -43.76 42.08 6.71
C PRO A 4 -43.29 40.81 5.97
N MET A 5 -42.56 41.04 4.88
CA MET A 5 -41.81 40.06 4.10
C MET A 5 -40.72 39.39 4.94
N ALA A 6 -40.59 38.08 4.77
CA ALA A 6 -39.52 37.24 5.28
C ALA A 6 -38.13 37.69 4.80
N MET A 7 -37.16 37.71 5.71
CA MET A 7 -35.73 37.73 5.38
C MET A 7 -35.13 36.37 5.72
N ALA A 8 -34.92 35.55 4.69
CA ALA A 8 -34.08 34.36 4.77
C ALA A 8 -32.61 34.81 4.76
N THR A 9 -31.88 34.50 5.82
CA THR A 9 -30.42 34.71 5.89
C THR A 9 -29.68 33.65 5.08
N PRO A 10 -28.55 33.99 4.46
CA PRO A 10 -27.89 33.17 3.46
C PRO A 10 -27.25 31.93 4.07
N THR A 11 -27.33 30.85 3.28
CA THR A 11 -26.67 29.57 3.45
C THR A 11 -25.16 29.72 3.67
N ASP A 12 -24.69 29.25 4.83
CA ASP A 12 -23.27 29.14 5.15
C ASP A 12 -22.66 27.95 4.37
N SER A 13 -22.10 28.26 3.20
CA SER A 13 -21.45 27.30 2.30
C SER A 13 -19.95 27.22 2.61
N VAL A 14 -19.56 26.71 3.78
CA VAL A 14 -18.15 26.46 4.10
C VAL A 14 -17.99 25.11 4.80
N SER A 15 -17.10 24.27 4.24
CA SER A 15 -16.61 22.99 4.76
C SER A 15 -17.47 21.72 4.54
N ARG A 16 -17.59 21.26 3.29
CA ARG A 16 -17.79 19.82 3.00
C ARG A 16 -16.48 19.03 3.23
N VAL A 17 -16.01 19.06 4.47
CA VAL A 17 -15.14 18.01 5.02
C VAL A 17 -15.96 16.73 5.09
N TRP A 18 -15.36 15.58 4.82
CA TRP A 18 -16.05 14.29 4.90
C TRP A 18 -16.84 14.13 6.20
N SER A 19 -18.16 14.11 6.08
CA SER A 19 -19.06 13.87 7.19
C SER A 19 -19.57 12.43 7.11
N MET A 20 -18.98 11.54 7.93
CA MET A 20 -19.43 10.16 8.11
C MET A 20 -20.61 10.02 9.09
N SER A 21 -21.48 11.03 9.20
CA SER A 21 -22.55 11.07 10.22
C SER A 21 -23.73 10.13 9.95
N SER A 22 -23.83 9.53 8.76
CA SER A 22 -24.98 8.68 8.38
C SER A 22 -24.89 7.19 8.80
N LEU A 23 -23.84 6.79 9.54
CA LEU A 23 -23.61 5.37 9.89
C LEU A 23 -24.05 4.98 11.32
N LYS A 24 -24.57 5.90 12.14
CA LYS A 24 -25.02 5.59 13.51
C LYS A 24 -26.51 5.26 13.65
N SER A 25 -27.33 5.48 12.62
CA SER A 25 -28.79 5.25 12.69
C SER A 25 -29.25 3.88 12.19
N ALA A 26 -28.34 3.00 11.74
CA ALA A 26 -28.69 1.73 11.09
C ALA A 26 -28.23 0.47 11.87
N LEU A 27 -28.21 0.52 13.20
CA LEU A 27 -27.96 -0.68 14.02
C LEU A 27 -29.29 -1.34 14.40
N PRO A 28 -29.55 -2.61 14.03
CA PRO A 28 -30.64 -3.39 14.60
C PRO A 28 -30.30 -3.78 16.05
N SER A 29 -31.27 -3.65 16.96
CA SER A 29 -31.13 -4.05 18.36
C SER A 29 -30.91 -5.57 18.47
N ALA A 30 -29.95 -5.98 19.30
CA ALA A 30 -29.59 -7.38 19.48
C ALA A 30 -30.74 -8.17 20.12
N SER A 31 -31.34 -9.09 19.36
CA SER A 31 -32.20 -10.14 19.90
C SER A 31 -31.75 -11.52 19.37
N SER A 32 -31.15 -12.28 20.27
CA SER A 32 -31.26 -13.74 20.44
C SER A 32 -31.14 -14.63 19.19
N PHE A 33 -29.92 -15.11 18.90
CA PHE A 33 -29.74 -16.29 18.06
C PHE A 33 -29.25 -17.48 18.89
N ARG A 34 -30.14 -18.48 18.99
CA ARG A 34 -29.96 -19.77 19.66
C ARG A 34 -29.29 -20.74 18.68
N LEU A 35 -28.21 -21.39 19.10
CA LEU A 35 -27.52 -22.43 18.32
C LEU A 35 -28.28 -23.77 18.39
N PRO A 36 -28.47 -24.49 17.27
CA PRO A 36 -28.79 -25.90 17.31
C PRO A 36 -27.52 -26.77 17.20
N SER A 37 -27.40 -27.70 18.13
CA SER A 37 -26.48 -28.83 18.13
C SER A 37 -27.10 -30.01 17.37
N SER A 38 -26.39 -30.60 16.40
CA SER A 38 -26.42 -32.06 16.19
C SER A 38 -25.51 -32.57 15.07
N ALA A 39 -24.91 -33.73 15.37
CA ALA A 39 -24.65 -34.88 14.50
C ALA A 39 -23.38 -34.88 13.62
N SER A 40 -22.39 -35.59 14.18
CA SER A 40 -21.27 -36.24 13.50
C SER A 40 -21.73 -37.15 12.36
N SER A 41 -21.25 -36.89 11.14
CA SER A 41 -21.21 -37.88 10.06
C SER A 41 -19.80 -37.90 9.45
N ARG A 42 -19.09 -39.00 9.71
CA ARG A 42 -17.73 -39.27 9.24
C ARG A 42 -17.77 -39.51 7.73
N ARG A 43 -16.99 -38.74 6.96
CA ARG A 43 -16.67 -39.07 5.56
C ARG A 43 -15.30 -39.77 5.52
N PRO A 44 -15.13 -40.87 4.77
CA PRO A 44 -13.83 -41.50 4.58
C PRO A 44 -12.96 -40.66 3.65
N VAL A 45 -11.71 -40.43 4.05
CA VAL A 45 -10.66 -39.83 3.21
C VAL A 45 -10.02 -40.94 2.38
N THR A 46 -10.25 -40.91 1.08
CA THR A 46 -9.56 -41.78 0.12
C THR A 46 -8.17 -41.21 -0.14
N THR A 47 -7.15 -41.78 0.50
CA THR A 47 -5.75 -41.40 0.30
C THR A 47 -5.23 -42.03 -0.99
N LEU A 48 -5.13 -41.26 -2.08
CA LEU A 48 -4.38 -41.68 -3.28
C LEU A 48 -2.88 -41.57 -2.99
N ARG A 49 -2.24 -42.72 -2.79
CA ARG A 49 -0.80 -42.88 -2.58
C ARG A 49 -0.11 -42.99 -3.94
N LEU A 50 0.63 -41.96 -4.35
CA LEU A 50 1.52 -42.03 -5.52
C LEU A 50 2.81 -42.79 -5.14
N PRO A 51 3.31 -43.72 -5.97
CA PRO A 51 4.57 -44.41 -5.70
C PRO A 51 5.76 -43.48 -5.95
N VAL A 52 6.60 -43.30 -4.93
CA VAL A 52 7.93 -42.67 -5.06
C VAL A 52 8.89 -43.75 -5.55
N SER A 53 9.21 -43.73 -6.85
CA SER A 53 10.37 -44.44 -7.39
C SER A 53 11.60 -43.55 -7.24
N SER A 54 12.47 -43.87 -6.30
CA SER A 54 13.77 -43.23 -6.11
C SER A 54 14.76 -43.75 -7.16
N PRO A 55 15.38 -42.92 -8.02
CA PRO A 55 16.52 -43.37 -8.81
C PRO A 55 17.79 -43.32 -7.93
N SER A 56 18.42 -44.48 -7.71
CA SER A 56 19.75 -44.61 -7.14
C SER A 56 20.79 -44.11 -8.13
N LEU A 57 21.55 -43.08 -7.77
CA LEU A 57 22.71 -42.62 -8.52
C LEU A 57 23.88 -43.62 -8.37
N PRO A 58 24.73 -43.81 -9.40
CA PRO A 58 25.87 -44.71 -9.31
C PRO A 58 26.97 -44.11 -8.44
N SER A 59 27.58 -44.98 -7.62
CA SER A 59 28.80 -44.73 -6.86
C SER A 59 29.99 -44.64 -7.82
N PHE A 60 30.50 -43.44 -8.07
CA PHE A 60 31.77 -43.26 -8.77
C PHE A 60 32.92 -43.26 -7.76
N SER A 61 33.49 -44.45 -7.54
CA SER A 61 34.80 -44.65 -6.92
C SER A 61 35.87 -44.60 -8.01
N GLY A 62 36.67 -43.52 -8.01
CA GLY A 62 37.75 -43.34 -8.98
C GLY A 62 38.73 -42.26 -8.54
N LEU A 63 39.87 -42.71 -8.02
CA LEU A 63 41.06 -41.96 -7.59
C LEU A 63 41.70 -41.16 -8.73
N THR A 64 42.04 -39.88 -8.51
CA THR A 64 43.21 -39.17 -9.10
C THR A 64 43.57 -37.96 -8.20
N PRO A 65 44.75 -37.33 -8.30
CA PRO A 65 45.88 -37.60 -7.41
C PRO A 65 46.22 -36.43 -6.48
N VAL A 66 47.06 -36.77 -5.51
CA VAL A 66 47.81 -35.90 -4.61
C VAL A 66 48.50 -34.76 -5.39
N ASN A 67 48.10 -33.52 -5.11
CA ASN A 67 48.95 -32.35 -5.29
C ASN A 67 48.83 -31.48 -4.02
N PRO A 68 49.83 -31.49 -3.12
CA PRO A 68 49.80 -30.73 -1.89
C PRO A 68 50.59 -29.45 -2.11
N LEU A 69 50.03 -28.45 -2.79
CA LEU A 69 50.56 -27.08 -2.81
C LEU A 69 49.55 -26.18 -3.54
N LEU A 70 48.61 -25.62 -2.77
CA LEU A 70 47.97 -24.31 -2.94
C LEU A 70 46.71 -24.26 -2.06
N SER A 71 46.94 -24.10 -0.76
CA SER A 71 45.95 -23.56 0.18
C SER A 71 45.79 -22.07 -0.11
N ILE A 72 44.78 -21.69 -0.87
CA ILE A 72 44.31 -20.30 -0.95
C ILE A 72 42.80 -20.33 -0.68
N GLY A 73 42.44 -19.76 0.47
CA GLY A 73 41.14 -19.88 1.10
C GLY A 73 39.96 -19.44 0.22
N LEU A 74 38.92 -20.27 0.21
CA LEU A 74 37.57 -19.86 -0.14
C LEU A 74 36.89 -19.28 1.11
N PRO A 75 36.34 -18.05 1.06
CA PRO A 75 35.28 -17.67 1.97
C PRO A 75 33.92 -17.79 1.27
N ASP A 76 33.08 -18.60 1.90
CA ASP A 76 31.64 -18.46 2.08
C ASP A 76 30.76 -17.87 0.96
N TRP A 77 29.88 -18.76 0.50
CA TRP A 77 28.59 -18.45 -0.10
C TRP A 77 27.66 -17.76 0.91
N GLN A 78 27.54 -16.43 0.88
CA GLN A 78 26.29 -15.72 1.16
C GLN A 78 26.42 -14.21 0.88
N SER A 79 25.98 -13.76 -0.30
CA SER A 79 25.61 -12.35 -0.52
C SER A 79 24.81 -12.19 -1.81
N PHE A 80 23.49 -12.31 -1.68
CA PHE A 80 22.53 -11.78 -2.66
C PHE A 80 22.51 -10.24 -2.59
N GLU A 81 23.56 -9.57 -3.05
CA GLU A 81 23.48 -8.15 -3.42
C GLU A 81 24.30 -7.91 -4.69
N ASN A 82 23.63 -7.45 -5.74
CA ASN A 82 24.20 -7.06 -7.02
C ASN A 82 25.35 -6.05 -6.84
N GLY A 83 26.57 -6.54 -6.77
CA GLY A 83 27.78 -5.74 -6.66
C GLY A 83 28.50 -5.67 -8.00
N PHE A 84 28.41 -4.53 -8.68
CA PHE A 84 29.47 -4.17 -9.63
C PHE A 84 30.71 -3.80 -8.80
N LYS A 85 31.63 -4.76 -8.63
CA LYS A 85 32.95 -4.52 -8.06
C LYS A 85 33.94 -4.47 -9.21
N ILE A 86 34.36 -3.25 -9.59
CA ILE A 86 35.63 -3.06 -10.31
C ILE A 86 36.64 -2.72 -9.21
N VAL A 87 37.62 -3.60 -9.01
CA VAL A 87 38.71 -3.41 -8.06
C VAL A 87 39.94 -3.12 -8.89
N ASP A 88 40.44 -1.89 -8.78
CA ASP A 88 41.88 -1.57 -8.87
C ASP A 88 42.10 -0.32 -8.00
N GLY A 89 42.86 -0.44 -6.91
CA GLY A 89 43.27 0.70 -6.06
C GLY A 89 42.40 1.03 -4.82
N GLY A 90 41.58 0.12 -4.31
CA GLY A 90 40.97 0.25 -2.97
C GLY A 90 39.81 1.25 -2.80
N GLY A 91 39.46 2.02 -3.83
CA GLY A 91 38.30 2.94 -3.83
C GLY A 91 37.01 2.26 -4.34
N ARG A 92 35.96 2.21 -3.52
CA ARG A 92 34.63 1.74 -3.95
C ARG A 92 33.94 2.83 -4.80
N ILE A 93 33.99 2.73 -6.13
CA ILE A 93 33.20 3.59 -7.02
C ILE A 93 31.78 3.01 -7.13
N TYR A 94 30.82 3.64 -6.46
CA TYR A 94 29.41 3.33 -6.67
C TYR A 94 28.95 4.06 -7.94
N ALA A 95 28.83 3.33 -9.06
CA ALA A 95 28.19 3.88 -10.25
C ALA A 95 26.78 4.41 -9.89
N MET A 96 26.51 5.68 -10.22
CA MET A 96 25.19 6.25 -10.00
C MET A 96 24.16 5.46 -10.82
N ARG A 97 23.12 4.96 -10.16
CA ARG A 97 22.04 4.25 -10.88
C ARG A 97 21.09 5.28 -11.50
N HIS A 98 21.08 5.33 -12.82
CA HIS A 98 20.20 6.15 -13.64
C HIS A 98 18.73 5.69 -13.56
N GLY A 99 17.78 6.55 -13.95
CA GLY A 99 16.36 6.20 -14.07
C GLY A 99 15.62 5.88 -12.75
N ARG A 100 16.13 6.30 -11.58
CA ARG A 100 15.47 6.06 -10.29
C ARG A 100 14.21 6.92 -10.11
N ARG A 101 13.05 6.34 -10.38
CA ARG A 101 11.74 7.01 -10.23
C ARG A 101 11.01 6.73 -8.90
N VAL A 102 11.43 5.72 -8.13
CA VAL A 102 10.76 5.31 -6.88
C VAL A 102 11.53 5.85 -5.67
N PRO A 103 10.92 6.69 -4.82
CA PRO A 103 11.57 7.23 -3.62
C PRO A 103 11.73 6.14 -2.56
N LYS A 104 12.93 6.00 -1.98
CA LYS A 104 13.23 4.96 -0.97
C LYS A 104 12.69 5.27 0.43
N LEU A 105 12.48 6.55 0.77
CA LEU A 105 11.98 7.03 2.07
C LEU A 105 12.75 6.49 3.29
N ASN A 106 14.03 6.15 3.11
CA ASN A 106 14.92 5.54 4.10
C ASN A 106 14.30 4.32 4.78
N ARG A 107 13.57 3.49 4.02
CA ARG A 107 12.92 2.27 4.50
C ARG A 107 13.12 1.11 3.52
N PRO A 108 13.20 -0.14 4.01
CA PRO A 108 13.13 -1.33 3.16
C PRO A 108 11.79 -1.39 2.40
N PRO A 109 11.71 -2.16 1.29
CA PRO A 109 10.55 -2.18 0.40
C PRO A 109 9.23 -2.51 1.11
N ASP A 110 9.23 -3.47 2.03
CA ASP A 110 8.01 -3.92 2.71
C ASP A 110 7.43 -2.85 3.63
N GLN A 111 8.28 -2.25 4.48
CA GLN A 111 7.90 -1.15 5.35
C GLN A 111 7.46 0.08 4.55
N ARG A 112 8.12 0.37 3.43
CA ARG A 112 7.75 1.48 2.54
C ARG A 112 6.36 1.24 1.94
N LYS A 113 6.05 0.01 1.50
CA LYS A 113 4.74 -0.35 0.95
C LYS A 113 3.66 -0.18 2.01
N ALA A 114 3.87 -0.67 3.24
CA ALA A 114 2.93 -0.51 4.35
C ALA A 114 2.69 0.97 4.70
N LEU A 115 3.76 1.77 4.80
CA LEU A 115 3.66 3.20 5.07
C LEU A 115 2.81 3.94 4.02
N LEU A 116 3.07 3.70 2.73
CA LEU A 116 2.35 4.39 1.66
C LEU A 116 0.88 3.96 1.59
N ARG A 117 0.59 2.68 1.86
CA ARG A 117 -0.78 2.18 2.00
C ARG A 117 -1.50 2.91 3.12
N GLY A 118 -0.90 3.00 4.30
CA GLY A 118 -1.49 3.69 5.46
C GLY A 118 -1.69 5.18 5.21
N LEU A 119 -0.72 5.87 4.62
CA LEU A 119 -0.88 7.29 4.31
C LEU A 119 -1.97 7.54 3.27
N THR A 120 -2.09 6.67 2.27
CA THR A 120 -3.16 6.74 1.27
C THR A 120 -4.52 6.54 1.92
N THR A 121 -4.67 5.55 2.81
CA THR A 121 -5.95 5.34 3.52
C THR A 121 -6.31 6.52 4.42
N GLN A 122 -5.33 7.09 5.13
CA GLN A 122 -5.58 8.26 5.99
C GLN A 122 -5.96 9.50 5.17
N LEU A 123 -5.28 9.74 4.04
CA LEU A 123 -5.67 10.82 3.14
C LEU A 123 -7.07 10.59 2.57
N LEU A 124 -7.40 9.34 2.22
CA LEU A 124 -8.73 8.95 1.73
C LEU A 124 -9.81 8.87 2.83
N LYS A 125 -9.45 9.08 4.10
CA LYS A 125 -10.38 9.13 5.23
C LYS A 125 -10.64 10.54 5.75
N HIS A 126 -9.64 11.41 5.70
CA HIS A 126 -9.70 12.77 6.25
C HIS A 126 -9.70 13.88 5.20
N GLY A 127 -9.27 13.60 3.97
CA GLY A 127 -9.27 14.52 2.83
C GLY A 127 -8.05 15.43 2.82
N ARG A 128 -7.47 15.70 3.99
CA ARG A 128 -6.22 16.45 4.16
C ARG A 128 -5.39 15.87 5.30
N ILE A 129 -4.08 15.71 5.08
CA ILE A 129 -3.13 15.27 6.12
C ILE A 129 -1.84 16.10 6.10
N LYS A 130 -1.22 16.26 7.28
CA LYS A 130 0.10 16.91 7.44
C LYS A 130 1.20 15.84 7.47
N THR A 131 2.12 15.87 6.51
CA THR A 131 3.24 14.90 6.44
C THR A 131 4.54 15.58 6.01
N THR A 132 5.62 14.81 5.86
CA THR A 132 6.87 15.35 5.29
C THR A 132 6.74 15.48 3.77
N ARG A 133 7.39 16.47 3.18
CA ARG A 133 7.37 16.74 1.73
C ARG A 133 7.72 15.50 0.91
N ALA A 134 8.71 14.73 1.36
CA ALA A 134 9.13 13.50 0.70
C ALA A 134 8.03 12.43 0.68
N ARG A 135 7.32 12.23 1.81
CA ARG A 135 6.21 11.27 1.91
C ARG A 135 4.99 11.73 1.11
N ALA A 136 4.66 13.02 1.17
CA ALA A 136 3.59 13.64 0.37
C ALA A 136 3.85 13.43 -1.12
N SER A 137 5.06 13.75 -1.59
CA SER A 137 5.41 13.56 -3.00
C SER A 137 5.32 12.10 -3.45
N ALA A 138 5.74 11.17 -2.59
CA ALA A 138 5.72 9.73 -2.88
C ALA A 138 4.29 9.16 -2.95
N MET A 139 3.38 9.61 -2.08
CA MET A 139 2.02 9.05 -2.01
C MET A 139 1.11 9.51 -3.16
N ARG A 140 1.38 10.66 -3.81
CA ARG A 140 0.58 11.19 -4.94
C ARG A 140 0.23 10.12 -5.97
N LYS A 141 1.24 9.38 -6.44
CA LYS A 141 1.07 8.30 -7.42
C LYS A 141 0.06 7.24 -6.98
N PHE A 142 0.04 6.90 -5.69
CA PHE A 142 -0.82 5.85 -5.16
C PHE A 142 -2.25 6.36 -4.98
N VAL A 143 -2.41 7.58 -4.48
CA VAL A 143 -3.71 8.23 -4.31
C VAL A 143 -4.37 8.42 -5.67
N ASP A 144 -3.64 8.98 -6.64
CA ASP A 144 -4.17 9.19 -7.99
C ASP A 144 -4.58 7.87 -8.64
N LYS A 145 -3.80 6.81 -8.43
CA LYS A 145 -4.16 5.47 -8.91
C LYS A 145 -5.47 4.98 -8.27
N MET A 146 -5.67 5.17 -6.96
CA MET A 146 -6.91 4.73 -6.30
C MET A 146 -8.13 5.49 -6.82
N ILE A 147 -8.00 6.80 -7.06
CA ILE A 147 -9.09 7.63 -7.60
C ILE A 147 -9.39 7.22 -9.05
N THR A 148 -8.38 7.00 -9.89
CA THR A 148 -8.60 6.50 -11.25
C THR A 148 -9.29 5.14 -11.27
N LEU A 149 -8.93 4.21 -10.36
CA LEU A 149 -9.64 2.92 -10.23
C LEU A 149 -11.11 3.11 -9.85
N ALA A 150 -11.41 4.11 -9.01
CA ALA A 150 -12.77 4.40 -8.57
C ALA A 150 -13.62 5.06 -9.67
N LYS A 151 -13.02 5.90 -10.54
CA LYS A 151 -13.70 6.46 -11.72
C LYS A 151 -14.23 5.38 -12.67
N ASP A 152 -13.49 4.28 -12.84
CA ASP A 152 -13.92 3.16 -13.69
C ASP A 152 -15.13 2.39 -13.13
N GLY A 153 -15.32 2.36 -11.81
CA GLY A 153 -16.47 1.72 -11.16
C GLY A 153 -16.55 0.17 -11.19
N SER A 154 -15.78 -0.52 -12.03
CA SER A 154 -15.95 -1.97 -12.24
C SER A 154 -15.57 -2.85 -11.04
N LEU A 155 -16.18 -4.04 -10.95
CA LEU A 155 -15.94 -5.00 -9.86
C LEU A 155 -14.45 -5.40 -9.74
N HIS A 156 -13.78 -5.58 -10.87
CA HIS A 156 -12.36 -5.92 -10.89
C HIS A 156 -11.50 -4.82 -10.24
N LYS A 157 -11.79 -3.55 -10.56
CA LYS A 157 -11.08 -2.39 -10.02
C LYS A 157 -11.34 -2.22 -8.52
N ARG A 158 -12.57 -2.49 -8.08
CA ARG A 158 -12.92 -2.53 -6.65
C ARG A 158 -12.12 -3.59 -5.89
N ARG A 159 -11.93 -4.80 -6.45
CA ARG A 159 -11.07 -5.84 -5.85
C ARG A 159 -9.60 -5.40 -5.77
N GLN A 160 -9.09 -4.73 -6.80
CA GLN A 160 -7.73 -4.17 -6.77
C GLN A 160 -7.56 -3.11 -5.66
N ALA A 161 -8.54 -2.22 -5.49
CA ALA A 161 -8.53 -1.20 -4.45
C ALA A 161 -8.58 -1.81 -3.04
N LEU A 162 -9.42 -2.84 -2.83
CA LEU A 162 -9.47 -3.61 -1.57
C LEU A 162 -8.14 -4.31 -1.24
N GLY A 163 -7.36 -4.70 -2.24
CA GLY A 163 -6.02 -5.26 -2.04
C GLY A 163 -4.99 -4.24 -1.54
N TYR A 164 -5.26 -2.93 -1.68
CA TYR A 164 -4.35 -1.86 -1.29
C TYR A 164 -4.80 -1.12 -0.03
N ILE A 165 -6.06 -0.69 0.04
CA ILE A 165 -6.64 0.06 1.15
C ILE A 165 -6.95 -0.88 2.33
N TYR A 166 -6.64 -0.47 3.56
CA TYR A 166 -6.88 -1.25 4.77
C TYR A 166 -8.36 -1.30 5.19
N GLU A 167 -9.07 -0.19 5.11
CA GLU A 167 -10.46 -0.09 5.58
C GLU A 167 -11.45 -0.27 4.42
N LYS A 168 -12.30 -1.30 4.50
CA LYS A 168 -13.30 -1.58 3.45
C LYS A 168 -14.29 -0.42 3.24
N GLN A 169 -14.68 0.24 4.33
CA GLN A 169 -15.63 1.36 4.32
C GLN A 169 -15.16 2.52 3.45
N ILE A 170 -13.86 2.84 3.49
CA ILE A 170 -13.25 3.89 2.66
C ILE A 170 -13.36 3.52 1.18
N VAL A 171 -13.19 2.23 0.82
CA VAL A 171 -13.32 1.80 -0.58
C VAL A 171 -14.76 1.99 -1.07
N HIS A 172 -15.75 1.65 -0.24
CA HIS A 172 -17.16 1.87 -0.61
C HIS A 172 -17.47 3.35 -0.83
N ALA A 173 -17.04 4.22 0.09
CA ALA A 173 -17.21 5.67 -0.04
C ALA A 173 -16.48 6.22 -1.28
N LEU A 174 -15.25 5.77 -1.53
CA LEU A 174 -14.45 6.20 -2.68
C LEU A 174 -15.17 5.91 -4.00
N PHE A 175 -15.72 4.71 -4.17
CA PHE A 175 -16.42 4.33 -5.41
C PHE A 175 -17.79 5.00 -5.56
N ALA A 176 -18.39 5.50 -4.48
CA ALA A 176 -19.64 6.25 -4.53
C ALA A 176 -19.40 7.73 -4.85
N GLU A 177 -18.43 8.39 -4.20
CA GLU A 177 -18.25 9.85 -4.28
C GLU A 177 -17.34 10.32 -5.42
N VAL A 178 -16.35 9.51 -5.83
CA VAL A 178 -15.34 9.92 -6.81
C VAL A 178 -15.90 10.21 -8.21
N PRO A 179 -16.83 9.41 -8.77
CA PRO A 179 -17.38 9.67 -10.10
C PRO A 179 -18.01 11.06 -10.19
N ASP A 180 -18.75 11.46 -9.15
CA ASP A 180 -19.44 12.76 -9.10
C ASP A 180 -18.45 13.91 -8.91
N ARG A 181 -17.44 13.74 -8.04
CA ARG A 181 -16.46 14.80 -7.74
C ARG A 181 -15.38 15.00 -8.81
N TYR A 182 -14.91 13.92 -9.42
CA TYR A 182 -13.73 13.92 -10.28
C TYR A 182 -14.00 13.42 -11.70
N GLY A 183 -15.28 13.28 -12.10
CA GLY A 183 -15.69 12.80 -13.42
C GLY A 183 -14.97 13.53 -14.55
N GLU A 184 -15.04 14.86 -14.56
CA GLU A 184 -14.46 15.72 -15.60
C GLU A 184 -12.92 15.86 -15.52
N ARG A 185 -12.33 15.62 -14.34
CA ARG A 185 -10.89 15.86 -14.12
C ARG A 185 -10.03 14.70 -14.64
N ASN A 186 -9.13 14.99 -15.57
CA ASN A 186 -8.15 14.02 -16.09
C ASN A 186 -6.84 14.02 -15.27
N GLY A 187 -6.89 13.46 -14.05
CA GLY A 187 -5.71 13.31 -13.20
C GLY A 187 -5.37 14.51 -12.30
N GLY A 188 -4.31 14.37 -11.51
CA GLY A 188 -3.86 15.40 -10.58
C GLY A 188 -4.87 15.71 -9.49
N TYR A 189 -5.31 14.68 -8.75
CA TYR A 189 -6.38 14.80 -7.75
C TYR A 189 -5.86 15.27 -6.38
N THR A 190 -4.55 15.37 -6.23
CA THR A 190 -3.90 15.78 -4.99
C THR A 190 -3.12 17.06 -5.15
N ARG A 191 -3.22 17.95 -4.16
CA ARG A 191 -2.41 19.16 -4.04
C ARG A 191 -1.46 19.03 -2.87
N ILE A 192 -0.21 19.49 -3.04
CA ILE A 192 0.79 19.56 -1.97
C ILE A 192 1.09 21.03 -1.66
N ILE A 193 0.84 21.44 -0.42
CA ILE A 193 1.13 22.78 0.09
C ILE A 193 2.29 22.67 1.07
N ARG A 194 3.38 23.38 0.81
CA ARG A 194 4.57 23.38 1.67
C ARG A 194 4.30 24.21 2.91
N THR A 195 4.81 23.77 4.05
CA THR A 195 4.71 24.50 5.32
C THR A 195 6.08 24.75 5.91
N LEU A 196 6.10 25.47 7.04
CA LEU A 196 7.30 25.60 7.86
C LEU A 196 7.88 24.23 8.22
N PRO A 197 9.21 24.12 8.30
CA PRO A 197 9.87 22.89 8.73
C PRO A 197 9.50 22.55 10.17
N ARG A 198 9.62 21.27 10.51
CA ARG A 198 9.36 20.79 11.87
C ARG A 198 10.46 21.28 12.82
N ARG A 199 10.06 21.75 14.00
CA ARG A 199 10.99 22.12 15.08
C ARG A 199 11.70 20.87 15.61
N GLY A 200 13.03 20.93 15.74
CA GLY A 200 13.87 19.84 16.25
C GLY A 200 14.71 19.18 15.16
N ASP A 201 14.08 18.47 14.22
CA ASP A 201 14.76 17.74 13.14
C ASP A 201 14.84 18.53 11.81
N ASN A 202 14.31 19.76 11.77
CA ASN A 202 14.20 20.61 10.59
C ASN A 202 13.59 19.89 9.37
N ALA A 203 12.73 18.89 9.59
CA ALA A 203 12.18 18.12 8.49
C ALA A 203 11.22 18.99 7.65
N PRO A 204 11.35 19.03 6.31
CA PRO A 204 10.47 19.82 5.47
C PRO A 204 9.06 19.21 5.47
N MET A 205 8.10 19.97 6.00
CA MET A 205 6.70 19.56 6.13
C MET A 205 5.85 20.06 4.96
N ALA A 206 4.74 19.36 4.72
CA ALA A 206 3.73 19.76 3.75
C ALA A 206 2.36 19.23 4.17
N TYR A 207 1.31 19.96 3.82
CA TYR A 207 -0.04 19.42 3.72
C TYR A 207 -0.23 18.77 2.35
N ILE A 208 -0.91 17.63 2.33
CA ILE A 208 -1.45 17.04 1.12
C ILE A 208 -2.97 16.96 1.27
N GLU A 209 -3.67 17.43 0.24
CA GLU A 209 -5.13 17.53 0.22
C GLU A 209 -5.69 17.01 -1.10
N LEU A 210 -6.90 16.48 -1.05
CA LEU A 210 -7.70 16.17 -2.23
C LEU A 210 -8.29 17.48 -2.79
N VAL A 211 -8.21 17.64 -4.11
CA VAL A 211 -8.67 18.85 -4.84
C VAL A 211 -10.16 18.82 -5.08
#